data_AF-A0A7L2Y8A9-F1
#
_entry.id   AF-A0A7L2Y8A9-F1
#
_cell.length_a   1.000
_cell.length_b   1.000
_cell.length_c   1.000
_cell.angle_alpha   90.00
_cell.angle_beta   90.00
_cell.angle_gamma   90.00
#
_symmetry.space_group_name_H-M   'P 1'
#
loop_
_entity.id
_entity.type
_entity.pdbx_description
1 polymer ?
#
loop_
_entity_poly.entity_id
_entity_poly.type
_entity_poly.pdbx_seq_one_letter_code
_entity_poly.pdbx_strand_id
1 'polypeptide(L)'
;MNLNALFQQIQFTEKQAREKRNLIQQAKCDINRSYEKINQTKEELSAAKINLETKVQHLSVKQFHLEILKKREDSLEKQKSELINQRTSLLKILVYAKRKIGEEEDNFTREVTEFNNEYGLTSNRDLLIKKKVKTEINFLDNEAVLLKN
;
A
#
# COMPACT_ATOMS: atom_id res chain seq x y z
N MET A 1 27.99 63.32 -81.95
CA MET A 1 27.64 61.99 -81.39
C MET A 1 27.36 61.07 -82.56
N ASN A 2 28.05 59.92 -82.69
CA ASN A 2 27.91 59.00 -83.82
C ASN A 2 26.76 58.02 -83.55
N LEU A 3 25.89 57.80 -84.55
CA LEU A 3 24.76 56.86 -84.51
C LEU A 3 25.17 55.45 -84.04
N ASN A 4 26.37 55.01 -84.41
CA ASN A 4 26.89 53.70 -84.01
C ASN A 4 27.13 53.59 -82.48
N ALA A 5 27.61 54.66 -81.85
CA ALA A 5 27.85 54.68 -80.40
C ALA A 5 26.53 54.63 -79.61
N LEU A 6 25.48 55.30 -80.10
CA LEU A 6 24.15 55.25 -79.50
C LEU A 6 23.56 53.83 -79.60
N PHE A 7 23.71 53.16 -80.74
CA PHE A 7 23.21 51.80 -80.92
C PHE A 7 23.90 50.78 -79.99
N GLN A 8 25.23 50.90 -79.82
CA GLN A 8 25.98 50.08 -78.88
C GLN A 8 25.53 50.30 -77.43
N GLN A 9 25.26 51.55 -77.03
CA GLN A 9 24.76 51.88 -75.70
C GLN A 9 23.36 51.30 -75.45
N ILE A 10 22.46 51.34 -76.44
CA ILE A 10 21.13 50.73 -76.35
C ILE A 10 21.24 49.22 -76.17
N GLN A 11 22.07 48.54 -76.97
CA GLN A 11 22.28 47.09 -76.86
C GLN A 11 22.82 46.69 -75.48
N PHE A 12 23.81 47.42 -74.98
CA PHE A 12 24.37 47.19 -73.65
C PHE A 12 23.30 47.36 -72.54
N THR A 13 22.51 48.43 -72.63
CA THR A 13 21.48 48.73 -71.63
C THR A 13 20.35 47.69 -71.65
N GLU A 14 19.94 47.21 -72.83
CA GLU A 14 18.92 46.15 -72.97
C GLU A 14 19.42 44.82 -72.40
N LYS A 15 20.69 44.46 -72.63
CA LYS A 15 21.32 43.28 -72.02
C LYS A 15 21.29 43.38 -70.49
N GLN A 16 21.69 44.52 -69.93
CA GLN A 16 21.66 44.74 -68.49
C GLN A 16 20.22 44.70 -67.93
N ALA A 17 19.25 45.27 -68.65
CA ALA A 17 17.83 45.22 -68.26
C ALA A 17 17.28 43.78 -68.29
N ARG A 18 17.73 42.95 -69.23
CA ARG A 18 17.38 41.52 -69.31
C ARG A 18 17.96 40.74 -68.14
N GLU A 19 19.23 40.93 -67.82
CA GLU A 19 19.88 40.28 -66.67
C GLU A 19 19.20 40.65 -65.35
N LYS A 20 18.89 41.95 -65.14
CA LYS A 20 18.12 42.41 -63.97
C LYS A 20 16.73 41.76 -63.91
N ARG A 21 16.01 41.67 -65.03
CA ARG A 21 14.70 40.98 -65.09
C ARG A 21 14.81 39.51 -64.69
N ASN A 22 15.83 38.81 -65.15
CA ASN A 22 16.07 37.40 -64.80
C ASN A 22 16.37 37.23 -63.29
N LEU A 23 17.24 38.08 -62.73
CA LEU A 23 17.55 38.06 -61.29
C LEU A 23 16.32 38.33 -60.43
N ILE A 24 15.47 39.29 -60.83
CA ILE A 24 14.21 39.58 -60.13
C ILE A 24 13.27 38.38 -60.18
N GLN A 25 13.15 37.70 -61.32
CA GLN A 25 12.31 36.51 -61.43
C GLN A 25 12.83 35.36 -60.56
N GLN A 26 14.15 35.15 -60.55
CA GLN A 26 14.76 34.14 -59.69
C GLN A 26 14.49 34.43 -58.21
N ALA A 27 14.70 35.68 -57.78
CA ALA A 27 14.42 36.10 -56.41
C ALA A 27 12.94 35.88 -56.05
N LYS A 28 11.99 36.16 -56.95
CA LYS A 28 10.56 35.90 -56.72
C LYS A 28 10.28 34.41 -56.54
N CYS A 29 10.86 33.55 -57.37
CA CYS A 29 10.72 32.09 -57.24
C CYS A 29 11.28 31.59 -55.89
N ASP A 30 12.44 32.08 -55.48
CA ASP A 30 13.07 31.69 -54.21
C ASP A 30 12.29 32.21 -52.99
N ILE A 31 11.72 33.41 -53.08
CA ILE A 31 10.81 33.96 -52.05
C ILE A 31 9.57 33.08 -51.92
N ASN A 32 8.92 32.71 -53.03
CA ASN A 32 7.73 31.86 -53.01
C ASN A 32 8.02 30.49 -52.41
N ARG A 33 9.11 29.84 -52.83
CA ARG A 33 9.56 28.56 -52.27
C ARG A 33 9.84 28.67 -50.77
N SER A 34 10.43 29.78 -50.32
CA SER A 34 10.69 30.01 -48.89
C SER A 34 9.39 30.18 -48.12
N TYR A 35 8.40 30.90 -48.69
CA TYR A 35 7.09 31.07 -48.08
C TYR A 35 6.33 29.75 -47.93
N GLU A 36 6.36 28.89 -48.95
CA GLU A 36 5.80 27.54 -48.89
C GLU A 36 6.42 26.70 -47.78
N LYS A 37 7.77 26.70 -47.68
CA LYS A 37 8.48 26.00 -46.60
C LYS A 37 8.08 26.53 -45.22
N ILE A 38 8.01 27.86 -45.07
CA ILE A 38 7.59 28.49 -43.81
C ILE A 38 6.19 28.00 -43.42
N ASN A 39 5.25 27.97 -44.37
CA ASN A 39 3.89 27.49 -44.11
C ASN A 39 3.87 26.02 -43.70
N GLN A 40 4.61 25.16 -44.40
CA GLN A 40 4.72 23.74 -44.03
C GLN A 40 5.26 23.56 -42.61
N THR A 41 6.38 24.23 -42.27
CA THR A 41 6.92 24.15 -40.89
C THR A 41 5.95 24.70 -39.85
N LYS A 42 5.13 25.70 -40.19
CA LYS A 42 4.12 26.26 -39.28
C LYS A 42 3.00 25.26 -39.01
N GLU A 43 2.55 24.53 -40.03
CA GLU A 43 1.55 23.46 -39.88
C GLU A 43 2.10 22.29 -39.05
N GLU A 44 3.32 21.85 -39.34
CA GLU A 44 4.00 20.79 -38.57
C GLU A 44 4.17 21.21 -37.09
N LEU A 45 4.55 22.46 -36.83
CA LEU A 45 4.66 23.01 -35.48
C LEU A 45 3.31 23.03 -34.76
N SER A 46 2.23 23.41 -35.46
CA SER A 46 0.88 23.41 -34.91
C SER A 46 0.45 21.99 -34.51
N ALA A 47 0.66 21.01 -35.40
CA ALA A 47 0.35 19.61 -35.13
C ALA A 47 1.17 19.05 -33.96
N ALA A 48 2.47 19.36 -33.90
CA ALA A 48 3.35 18.95 -32.81
C ALA A 48 2.90 19.57 -31.47
N LYS A 49 2.48 20.84 -31.47
CA LYS A 49 1.95 21.53 -30.28
C LYS A 49 0.70 20.84 -29.73
N ILE A 50 -0.26 20.53 -30.59
CA ILE A 50 -1.50 19.83 -30.19
C ILE A 50 -1.16 18.46 -29.59
N ASN A 51 -0.29 17.69 -30.25
CA ASN A 51 0.14 16.38 -29.76
C ASN A 51 0.83 16.47 -28.39
N LEU A 52 1.70 17.47 -28.21
CA LEU A 52 2.37 17.71 -26.93
C LEU A 52 1.35 18.02 -25.83
N GLU A 53 0.39 18.90 -26.12
CA GLU A 53 -0.66 19.27 -25.17
C GLU A 53 -1.51 18.06 -24.74
N THR A 54 -1.90 17.20 -25.69
CA THR A 54 -2.60 15.94 -25.38
C THR A 54 -1.76 15.02 -24.49
N LYS A 55 -0.46 14.89 -24.77
CA LYS A 55 0.45 14.09 -23.94
C LYS A 55 0.61 14.65 -22.52
N VAL A 56 0.70 15.97 -22.39
CA VAL A 56 0.76 16.64 -21.08
C VAL A 56 -0.51 16.39 -20.28
N GLN A 57 -1.69 16.53 -20.90
CA GLN A 57 -2.97 16.24 -20.24
C GLN A 57 -3.03 14.78 -19.77
N HIS A 58 -2.65 13.83 -20.62
CA HIS A 58 -2.63 12.41 -20.26
C HIS A 58 -1.63 12.10 -19.14
N LEU A 59 -0.47 12.77 -19.12
CA LEU A 59 0.52 12.62 -18.05
C LEU A 59 -0.04 13.13 -16.71
N SER A 60 -0.71 14.30 -16.70
CA SER A 60 -1.33 14.85 -15.50
C SER A 60 -2.39 13.92 -14.93
N VAL A 61 -3.22 13.31 -15.80
CA VAL A 61 -4.20 12.31 -15.38
C VAL A 61 -3.52 11.09 -14.75
N LYS A 62 -2.44 10.58 -15.35
CA LYS A 62 -1.68 9.45 -14.78
C LYS A 62 -1.05 9.78 -13.44
N GLN A 63 -0.50 10.99 -13.27
CA GLN A 63 0.07 11.45 -12.01
C GLN A 63 -0.99 11.52 -10.91
N PHE A 64 -2.18 12.04 -11.23
CA PHE A 64 -3.29 12.08 -10.30
C PHE A 64 -3.73 10.67 -9.86
N HIS A 65 -3.86 9.72 -10.80
CA HIS A 65 -4.18 8.34 -10.48
C HIS A 65 -3.11 7.69 -9.59
N LEU A 66 -1.83 7.96 -9.84
CA LEU A 66 -0.74 7.45 -9.01
C LEU A 66 -0.85 7.96 -7.57
N GLU A 67 -1.20 9.23 -7.36
CA GLU A 67 -1.39 9.79 -6.02
C GLU A 67 -2.56 9.14 -5.28
N ILE A 68 -3.67 8.87 -5.98
CA ILE A 68 -4.81 8.13 -5.40
C ILE A 68 -4.39 6.72 -4.99
N LEU A 69 -3.62 6.02 -5.84
CA LEU A 69 -3.15 4.67 -5.55
C LEU A 69 -2.24 4.64 -4.32
N LYS A 70 -1.31 5.60 -4.19
CA LYS A 70 -0.48 5.73 -2.99
C LYS A 70 -1.29 5.92 -1.72
N LYS A 71 -2.29 6.83 -1.74
CA LYS A 71 -3.19 7.05 -0.59
C LYS A 71 -3.97 5.78 -0.22
N ARG A 72 -4.38 4.98 -1.21
CA ARG A 72 -5.05 3.69 -0.97
C ARG A 72 -4.10 2.66 -0.37
N GLU A 73 -2.87 2.57 -0.88
CA GLU A 73 -1.83 1.69 -0.37
C GLU A 73 -1.51 2.00 1.10
N ASP A 74 -1.29 3.27 1.44
CA ASP A 74 -1.03 3.72 2.81
C ASP A 74 -2.17 3.35 3.76
N SER A 75 -3.42 3.54 3.31
CA SER A 75 -4.62 3.18 4.07
C SER A 75 -4.73 1.67 4.30
N LEU A 76 -4.44 0.87 3.28
CA LEU A 76 -4.45 -0.60 3.38
C LEU A 76 -3.36 -1.12 4.32
N GLU A 77 -2.15 -0.54 4.27
CA GLU A 77 -1.08 -0.94 5.19
C GLU A 77 -1.44 -0.59 6.65
N LYS A 78 -2.09 0.57 6.87
CA LYS A 78 -2.64 0.92 8.18
C LYS A 78 -3.69 -0.09 8.65
N GLN A 79 -4.68 -0.40 7.82
CA GLN A 79 -5.72 -1.38 8.16
C GLN A 79 -5.14 -2.77 8.46
N LYS A 80 -4.17 -3.21 7.66
CA LYS A 80 -3.46 -4.47 7.88
C LYS A 80 -2.75 -4.49 9.23
N SER A 81 -2.05 -3.40 9.59
CA SER A 81 -1.38 -3.28 10.90
C SER A 81 -2.38 -3.33 12.07
N GLU A 82 -3.54 -2.67 11.93
CA GLU A 82 -4.62 -2.68 12.92
C GLU A 82 -5.20 -4.10 13.11
N LEU A 83 -5.47 -4.81 12.01
CA LEU A 83 -5.95 -6.19 12.04
C LEU A 83 -4.94 -7.14 12.69
N ILE A 84 -3.65 -6.98 12.41
CA ILE A 84 -2.59 -7.77 13.05
C ILE A 84 -2.58 -7.52 14.57
N ASN A 85 -2.73 -6.27 14.99
CA ASN A 85 -2.78 -5.91 16.40
C ASN A 85 -4.02 -6.48 17.10
N GLN A 86 -5.20 -6.38 16.47
CA GLN A 86 -6.44 -6.98 16.97
C GLN A 86 -6.32 -8.50 17.09
N ARG A 87 -5.84 -9.17 16.04
CA ARG A 87 -5.59 -10.63 16.05
C ARG A 87 -4.67 -11.03 17.19
N THR A 88 -3.58 -10.28 17.40
CA THR A 88 -2.61 -10.55 18.45
C THR A 88 -3.22 -10.38 19.84
N SER A 89 -4.04 -9.34 20.04
CA SER A 89 -4.78 -9.13 21.29
C SER A 89 -5.77 -10.26 21.57
N LEU A 90 -6.60 -10.62 20.58
CA LEU A 90 -7.56 -11.72 20.68
C LEU A 90 -6.88 -13.06 20.97
N LEU A 91 -5.72 -13.32 20.35
CA LEU A 91 -4.94 -14.53 20.62
C LEU A 91 -4.46 -14.58 22.08
N LYS A 92 -4.01 -13.46 22.65
CA LYS A 92 -3.64 -13.37 24.07
C LYS A 92 -4.82 -13.66 24.98
N ILE A 93 -5.99 -13.07 24.68
CA ILE A 93 -7.23 -13.30 25.43
C ILE A 93 -7.62 -14.77 25.37
N LEU A 94 -7.56 -15.38 24.19
CA LEU A 94 -7.88 -16.80 24.00
C LEU A 94 -6.94 -17.71 24.81
N VAL A 95 -5.64 -17.45 24.77
CA VAL A 95 -4.65 -18.22 25.54
C VAL A 95 -4.89 -18.07 27.05
N TYR A 96 -5.19 -16.86 27.51
CA TYR A 96 -5.52 -16.60 28.90
C TYR A 96 -6.80 -17.34 29.34
N ALA A 97 -7.86 -17.25 28.53
CA ALA A 97 -9.13 -17.92 28.81
C ALA A 97 -8.97 -19.44 28.86
N LYS A 98 -8.23 -20.04 27.92
CA LYS A 98 -7.94 -21.49 27.92
C LYS A 98 -7.20 -21.91 29.18
N ARG A 99 -6.22 -21.12 29.63
CA ARG A 99 -5.51 -21.38 30.88
C ARG A 99 -6.46 -21.34 32.07
N LYS A 100 -7.30 -20.30 32.15
CA LYS A 100 -8.28 -20.16 33.24
C LYS A 100 -9.28 -21.30 33.29
N ILE A 101 -9.76 -21.75 32.13
CA ILE A 101 -10.64 -22.93 32.06
C ILE A 101 -9.93 -24.16 32.64
N GLY A 102 -8.68 -24.43 32.24
CA GLY A 102 -7.92 -25.55 32.80
C GLY A 102 -7.68 -25.43 34.31
N GLU A 103 -7.34 -24.24 34.81
CA GLU A 103 -7.19 -23.97 36.25
C GLU A 103 -8.50 -24.23 37.03
N GLU A 104 -9.65 -23.82 36.49
CA GLU A 104 -10.95 -24.07 37.11
C GLU A 104 -11.39 -25.55 37.01
N GLU A 105 -11.10 -26.23 35.90
CA GLU A 105 -11.33 -27.68 35.76
C GLU A 105 -10.50 -28.49 36.78
N ASP A 106 -9.23 -28.13 36.96
CA ASP A 106 -8.34 -28.72 37.96
C ASP A 106 -8.83 -28.43 39.39
N ASN A 107 -9.21 -27.17 39.68
CA ASN A 107 -9.77 -26.78 40.97
C ASN A 107 -11.05 -27.56 41.29
N PHE A 108 -11.99 -27.62 40.35
CA PHE A 108 -13.25 -28.34 40.52
C PHE A 108 -13.01 -29.83 40.78
N THR A 109 -12.12 -30.46 40.01
CA THR A 109 -11.78 -31.87 40.18
C THR A 109 -11.18 -32.15 41.56
N ARG A 110 -10.31 -31.25 42.03
CA ARG A 110 -9.72 -31.33 43.38
C ARG A 110 -10.79 -31.17 44.45
N GLU A 111 -11.64 -30.15 44.38
CA GLU A 111 -12.70 -29.90 45.37
C GLU A 111 -13.68 -31.07 45.46
N VAL A 112 -14.12 -31.60 44.31
CA VAL A 112 -14.99 -32.79 44.27
C VAL A 112 -14.31 -33.99 44.91
N THR A 113 -13.01 -34.18 44.65
CA THR A 113 -12.23 -35.28 45.24
C THR A 113 -12.08 -35.13 46.75
N GLU A 114 -11.77 -33.92 47.23
CA GLU A 114 -11.65 -33.58 48.65
C GLU A 114 -12.97 -33.79 49.38
N PHE A 115 -14.07 -33.25 48.84
CA PHE A 115 -15.43 -33.45 49.37
C PHE A 115 -15.79 -34.93 49.45
N ASN A 116 -15.59 -35.68 48.36
CA ASN A 116 -15.92 -37.10 48.34
C ASN A 116 -15.11 -37.91 49.37
N ASN A 117 -13.86 -37.55 49.61
CA ASN A 117 -13.01 -38.18 50.63
C ASN A 117 -13.42 -37.78 52.05
N GLU A 118 -13.78 -36.51 52.28
CA GLU A 118 -14.23 -36.01 53.59
C GLU A 118 -15.49 -36.74 54.08
N TYR A 119 -16.45 -36.94 53.17
CA TYR A 119 -17.73 -37.59 53.48
C TYR A 119 -17.74 -39.11 53.21
N GLY A 120 -16.61 -39.70 52.78
CA GLY A 120 -16.50 -41.12 52.50
C GLY A 120 -17.51 -41.61 51.46
N LEU A 121 -17.75 -40.80 50.42
CA LEU A 121 -18.69 -41.10 49.33
C LEU A 121 -18.06 -41.98 48.24
N THR A 122 -16.76 -42.24 48.35
CA THR A 122 -15.96 -43.08 47.44
C THR A 122 -15.83 -44.52 47.96
N SER A 123 -15.44 -45.44 47.08
CA SER A 123 -15.35 -46.90 47.35
C SER A 123 -14.41 -47.29 48.51
N ASN A 124 -13.61 -46.35 48.99
CA ASN A 124 -12.68 -46.45 50.11
C ASN A 124 -13.28 -45.99 51.46
N ARG A 125 -14.60 -45.83 51.55
CA ARG A 125 -15.35 -45.48 52.77
C ARG A 125 -14.96 -46.31 53.99
N ASP A 126 -14.96 -47.64 53.87
CA ASP A 126 -14.70 -48.54 55.00
C ASP A 126 -13.28 -48.37 55.56
N LEU A 127 -12.29 -48.12 54.69
CA LEU A 127 -10.91 -47.84 55.08
C LEU A 127 -10.80 -46.50 55.84
N LEU A 128 -11.49 -45.46 55.35
CA LEU A 128 -11.49 -44.14 55.98
C LEU A 128 -12.18 -44.15 57.34
N ILE A 129 -13.34 -44.80 57.46
CA ILE A 129 -14.05 -44.96 58.75
C ILE A 129 -13.18 -45.72 59.75
N LYS A 130 -12.58 -46.85 59.34
CA LYS A 130 -11.65 -47.60 60.20
C LYS A 130 -10.49 -46.75 60.69
N LYS A 131 -9.89 -45.93 59.80
CA LYS A 131 -8.79 -45.04 60.17
C LYS A 131 -9.26 -43.98 61.17
N LYS A 132 -10.41 -43.33 60.93
CA LYS A 132 -10.96 -42.28 61.79
C LYS A 132 -11.28 -42.81 63.19
N VAL A 133 -11.99 -43.95 63.27
CA VAL A 133 -12.29 -44.65 64.53
C VAL A 133 -11.01 -45.00 65.29
N LYS A 134 -9.99 -45.56 64.60
CA LYS A 134 -8.72 -45.90 65.24
C LYS A 134 -7.99 -44.67 65.81
N THR A 135 -8.09 -43.53 65.12
CA THR A 135 -7.47 -42.27 65.57
C THR A 135 -8.20 -41.71 66.79
N GLU A 136 -9.54 -41.74 66.77
CA GLU A 136 -10.39 -41.30 67.89
C GLU A 136 -10.18 -42.14 69.15
N ILE A 137 -10.12 -43.47 69.00
CA ILE A 137 -9.83 -44.39 70.12
C ILE A 137 -8.47 -44.06 70.73
N ASN A 138 -7.43 -43.89 69.90
CA ASN A 138 -6.09 -43.52 70.40
C ASN A 138 -6.08 -42.17 71.12
N PHE A 139 -6.90 -41.21 70.69
CA PHE A 139 -7.03 -39.92 71.35
C PHE A 139 -7.68 -40.07 72.73
N LEU A 140 -8.82 -40.78 72.79
CA LEU A 140 -9.53 -41.05 74.03
C LEU A 140 -8.70 -41.87 75.03
N ASP A 141 -7.93 -42.84 74.56
CA ASP A 141 -7.01 -43.61 75.41
C ASP A 141 -5.91 -42.71 75.99
N ASN A 142 -5.33 -41.80 75.20
CA ASN A 142 -4.35 -40.84 75.69
C ASN A 142 -4.96 -39.85 76.70
N GLU A 143 -6.18 -39.38 76.46
CA GLU A 143 -6.89 -38.49 77.38
C GLU A 143 -7.25 -39.19 78.70
N ALA A 144 -7.68 -40.45 78.63
CA ALA A 144 -7.93 -41.28 79.80
C ALA A 144 -6.65 -41.57 80.62
N VAL A 145 -5.50 -41.68 79.95
CA VAL A 145 -4.19 -41.79 80.62
C VAL A 145 -3.81 -40.48 81.31
N LEU A 146 -4.08 -39.33 80.69
CA LEU A 146 -3.84 -38.02 81.31
C LEU A 146 -4.75 -37.75 82.52
N LEU A 147 -6.02 -38.18 82.47
CA LEU A 147 -6.99 -38.00 83.56
C LEU A 147 -6.80 -38.96 84.75
N LYS A 148 -5.96 -40.00 84.61
CA LYS A 148 -5.63 -40.96 85.68
C LYS A 148 -4.36 -40.59 86.46
N ASN A 149 -3.67 -39.52 86.08
CA ASN A 149 -2.57 -38.89 86.83
C ASN A 149 -3.05 -37.65 87.57
#